data_AF-A0AAU7CMW3-F1
#
_entry.id   AF-A0AAU7CMW3-F1
#
_cell.length_a   1.000
_cell.length_b   1.000
_cell.length_c   1.000
_cell.angle_alpha   90.00
_cell.angle_beta   90.00
_cell.angle_gamma   90.00
#
_symmetry.space_group_name_H-M   'P 1'
#
loop_
_entity.id
_entity.type
_entity.pdbx_description
1 polymer ?
#
loop_
_entity_poly.entity_id
_entity_poly.type
_entity_poly.pdbx_seq_one_letter_code
_entity_poly.pdbx_strand_id
1 'polypeptide(L)'
;MAASQRYRLLTFSGLIVALLTSLPSAQGQVQARQAGAASDLDGPTPLIFGERYCAQCHAHPENYKVESVVCRMNEATIWSTKDKHKNAFAVLSAPRGTQMGKILGIDVTTHRSCLGCHSVTDRSPVVAAAGEPARPAIRSQQFDRKGDGVSCVACHGAFRDWVFEHTTFEDPKWRSLSRKEKESRYGMVDLWDPVTRTKRCLSCHVGNYEEGNVLTHAMYAAGHPPLPGIEISTFSESMPYHWEYLSEKRQGRRPEVRKALESMLNLDKLEHTELVAVSGLVPLRETLQLFASQAEKDELGDIPGTRWPDFARFDCYACHHEVNRPNWRQARGFPGVPGRPPAPSWPIALVGLGIEAANPQQAKPRLEQFDRRIKEFHAALSARPFGNKDQAVASARSLAGWIDEVLGDLGKTTIDREVAIRLLDRVCQASRGEIPDYDSARQLFWAFRTIYNEIEPKAGPDAPIAKILRRTDEELGFSLPSAGTQEPIEATLAKRLKSVTDFDPAIFQARFAELTGLLPRL
;
A
#
# COMPACT_ATOMS: atom_id res chain seq x y z
N MET A 1 -1.05 70.19 2.80
CA MET A 1 -1.08 70.67 1.40
C MET A 1 -2.01 69.74 0.64
N ALA A 2 -3.31 70.07 0.65
CA ALA A 2 -4.10 70.48 -0.52
C ALA A 2 -4.41 69.30 -1.46
N ALA A 3 -5.60 68.68 -1.33
CA ALA A 3 -6.83 68.97 -2.09
C ALA A 3 -6.91 68.09 -3.36
N SER A 4 -7.76 67.05 -3.43
CA SER A 4 -9.19 67.08 -3.85
C SER A 4 -9.35 67.63 -5.28
N GLN A 5 -10.05 67.05 -6.26
CA GLN A 5 -11.44 66.56 -6.32
C GLN A 5 -11.66 66.07 -7.78
N ARG A 6 -12.28 64.91 -8.04
CA ARG A 6 -13.69 64.70 -8.45
C ARG A 6 -14.20 65.55 -9.64
N TYR A 7 -14.87 64.87 -10.58
CA TYR A 7 -16.23 65.11 -11.14
C TYR A 7 -16.27 64.56 -12.59
N ARG A 8 -16.96 63.44 -12.85
CA ARG A 8 -18.38 63.30 -13.26
C ARG A 8 -18.72 63.99 -14.59
N LEU A 9 -18.97 63.12 -15.60
CA LEU A 9 -20.12 63.07 -16.52
C LEU A 9 -20.83 64.38 -16.88
N LEU A 10 -20.97 64.61 -18.19
CA LEU A 10 -22.16 65.11 -18.92
C LEU A 10 -21.77 65.15 -20.43
N THR A 11 -22.22 64.20 -21.25
CA THR A 11 -23.45 64.21 -22.09
C THR A 11 -23.45 65.11 -23.33
N PHE A 12 -23.69 64.43 -24.46
CA PHE A 12 -24.55 64.79 -25.60
C PHE A 12 -23.99 65.59 -26.79
N SER A 13 -24.30 65.02 -27.97
CA SER A 13 -24.55 65.68 -29.27
C SER A 13 -23.37 66.40 -29.91
N GLY A 14 -23.00 66.23 -31.17
CA GLY A 14 -23.63 65.62 -32.33
C GLY A 14 -23.02 66.31 -33.56
N LEU A 15 -23.01 65.57 -34.68
CA LEU A 15 -22.99 66.06 -36.07
C LEU A 15 -21.67 66.52 -36.72
N ILE A 16 -21.50 66.01 -37.95
CA ILE A 16 -20.90 66.58 -39.19
C ILE A 16 -19.74 65.75 -39.80
N VAL A 17 -20.16 64.86 -40.73
CA VAL A 17 -19.77 64.74 -42.15
C VAL A 17 -18.34 65.11 -42.60
N ALA A 18 -17.61 64.13 -43.17
CA ALA A 18 -17.04 64.11 -44.54
C ALA A 18 -15.94 63.03 -44.64
N LEU A 19 -16.16 61.93 -45.36
CA LEU A 19 -15.67 61.65 -46.73
C LEU A 19 -14.13 61.50 -46.84
N LEU A 20 -13.65 60.27 -47.04
CA LEU A 20 -12.95 59.81 -48.26
C LEU A 20 -12.22 58.45 -48.07
N THR A 21 -12.55 57.53 -48.99
CA THR A 21 -11.73 56.47 -49.61
C THR A 21 -11.01 55.41 -48.76
N SER A 22 -11.45 54.14 -48.84
CA SER A 22 -10.85 53.10 -49.69
C SER A 22 -11.09 51.65 -49.17
N LEU A 23 -11.54 50.80 -50.10
CA LEU A 23 -11.37 49.33 -50.20
C LEU A 23 -12.16 48.38 -49.26
N PRO A 24 -12.54 47.18 -49.75
CA PRO A 24 -13.67 46.43 -49.23
C PRO A 24 -13.28 45.59 -48.00
N SER A 25 -13.93 45.86 -46.87
CA SER A 25 -13.94 44.95 -45.71
C SER A 25 -15.25 44.18 -45.71
N ALA A 26 -15.18 42.90 -46.05
CA ALA A 26 -16.27 41.96 -45.79
C ALA A 26 -16.45 41.84 -44.27
N GLN A 27 -17.65 42.12 -43.79
CA GLN A 27 -18.06 42.02 -42.39
C GLN A 27 -17.98 40.55 -41.93
N GLY A 28 -16.88 40.18 -41.28
CA GLY A 28 -16.82 39.00 -40.42
C GLY A 28 -17.44 39.33 -39.07
N GLN A 29 -18.49 38.61 -38.69
CA GLN A 29 -19.09 38.66 -37.36
C GLN A 29 -18.00 38.52 -36.29
N VAL A 30 -17.94 39.48 -35.36
CA VAL A 30 -17.15 39.37 -34.13
C VAL A 30 -17.86 38.36 -33.23
N GLN A 31 -17.56 37.07 -33.42
CA GLN A 31 -17.70 36.08 -32.36
C GLN A 31 -16.66 36.44 -31.30
N ALA A 32 -17.14 36.90 -30.14
CA ALA A 32 -16.36 36.88 -28.92
C ALA A 32 -15.81 35.45 -28.77
N ARG A 33 -14.49 35.31 -28.88
CA ARG A 33 -13.79 34.07 -28.56
C ARG A 33 -14.18 33.69 -27.13
N GLN A 34 -15.05 32.70 -27.00
CA GLN A 34 -15.15 31.90 -25.79
C GLN A 34 -13.73 31.52 -25.41
N ALA A 35 -13.29 31.95 -24.22
CA ALA A 35 -12.14 31.34 -23.58
C ALA A 35 -12.42 29.84 -23.57
N GLY A 36 -11.62 29.10 -24.33
CA GLY A 36 -11.80 27.67 -24.51
C GLY A 36 -11.87 27.03 -23.13
N ALA A 37 -12.98 26.33 -22.89
CA ALA A 37 -13.03 25.30 -21.87
C ALA A 37 -11.79 24.45 -22.06
N ALA A 38 -10.87 24.50 -21.09
CA ALA A 38 -9.83 23.50 -20.99
C ALA A 38 -10.55 22.16 -21.03
N SER A 39 -10.17 21.33 -22.00
CA SER A 39 -10.67 19.97 -22.15
C SER A 39 -10.74 19.31 -20.78
N ASP A 40 -11.94 18.91 -20.37
CA ASP A 40 -12.16 17.97 -19.28
C ASP A 40 -11.28 16.74 -19.58
N LEU A 41 -10.15 16.65 -18.90
CA LEU A 41 -9.45 15.39 -18.76
C LEU A 41 -10.39 14.58 -17.85
N ASP A 42 -11.04 13.55 -18.40
CA ASP A 42 -11.93 12.65 -17.66
C ASP A 42 -11.22 12.14 -16.39
N GLY A 43 -11.50 12.76 -15.23
CA GLY A 43 -10.99 12.34 -13.92
C GLY A 43 -10.52 13.50 -13.02
N PRO A 44 -10.24 13.20 -11.73
CA PRO A 44 -9.72 14.18 -10.78
C PRO A 44 -8.38 14.78 -11.23
N THR A 45 -8.15 16.05 -10.95
CA THR A 45 -6.95 16.77 -11.39
C THR A 45 -5.74 16.42 -10.50
N PRO A 46 -4.65 15.85 -11.06
CA PRO A 46 -3.44 15.55 -10.30
C PRO A 46 -2.81 16.81 -9.72
N LEU A 47 -2.55 16.80 -8.40
CA LEU A 47 -1.87 17.87 -7.69
C LEU A 47 -1.27 17.33 -6.39
N ILE A 48 0.03 17.57 -6.17
CA ILE A 48 0.70 17.14 -4.95
C ILE A 48 0.58 18.23 -3.88
N PHE A 49 0.03 17.88 -2.73
CA PHE A 49 0.08 18.72 -1.53
C PHE A 49 1.16 18.19 -0.58
N GLY A 50 2.00 19.10 -0.08
CA GLY A 50 2.90 18.78 1.03
C GLY A 50 2.15 18.69 2.35
N GLU A 51 2.81 18.13 3.37
CA GLU A 51 2.15 17.92 4.65
C GLU A 51 1.62 19.21 5.25
N ARG A 52 2.25 20.36 4.95
CA ARG A 52 1.96 21.64 5.61
C ARG A 52 0.56 22.10 5.31
N TYR A 53 0.03 21.68 4.18
CA TYR A 53 -1.34 21.94 3.79
C TYR A 53 -2.30 21.20 4.71
N CYS A 54 -2.06 19.91 4.96
CA CYS A 54 -2.87 19.08 5.86
C CYS A 54 -2.69 19.47 7.34
N ALA A 55 -1.47 19.87 7.74
CA ALA A 55 -1.12 20.23 9.10
C ALA A 55 -1.86 21.48 9.62
N GLN A 56 -2.38 22.34 8.74
CA GLN A 56 -3.20 23.51 9.12
C GLN A 56 -4.42 23.12 9.96
N CYS A 57 -4.95 21.89 9.79
CA CYS A 57 -6.01 21.33 10.63
C CYS A 57 -5.52 20.15 11.46
N HIS A 58 -4.79 19.22 10.83
CA HIS A 58 -4.43 17.92 11.42
C HIS A 58 -3.19 17.94 12.33
N ALA A 59 -2.75 19.13 12.78
CA ALA A 59 -1.74 19.30 13.81
C ALA A 59 -2.25 20.08 15.03
N HIS A 60 -3.54 20.42 15.05
CA HIS A 60 -4.14 21.35 16.00
C HIS A 60 -5.38 20.78 16.69
N PRO A 61 -5.25 19.66 17.46
CA PRO A 61 -6.38 19.07 18.15
C PRO A 61 -7.08 20.03 19.13
N GLU A 62 -6.38 21.03 19.65
CA GLU A 62 -6.91 22.08 20.53
C GLU A 62 -8.02 22.92 19.89
N ASN A 63 -8.07 22.99 18.56
CA ASN A 63 -9.09 23.74 17.83
C ASN A 63 -10.41 22.96 17.68
N TYR A 64 -10.43 21.69 18.08
CA TYR A 64 -11.56 20.80 17.83
C TYR A 64 -12.01 20.10 19.11
N LYS A 65 -13.32 19.99 19.25
CA LYS A 65 -13.92 19.12 20.26
C LYS A 65 -13.90 17.69 19.74
N VAL A 66 -13.10 16.83 20.36
CA VAL A 66 -12.89 15.43 19.95
C VAL A 66 -14.22 14.73 19.71
N GLU A 67 -15.22 14.92 20.57
CA GLU A 67 -16.51 14.26 20.44
C GLU A 67 -17.31 14.67 19.18
N SER A 68 -16.92 15.77 18.52
CA SER A 68 -17.59 16.37 17.35
C SER A 68 -16.87 16.11 16.01
N VAL A 69 -15.73 15.42 16.03
CA VAL A 69 -14.92 15.12 14.83
C VAL A 69 -14.73 13.62 14.63
N VAL A 70 -14.47 13.21 13.39
CA VAL A 70 -14.29 11.80 13.00
C VAL A 70 -12.87 11.28 13.20
N CYS A 71 -11.92 12.14 13.53
CA CYS A 71 -10.50 11.83 13.68
C CYS A 71 -9.91 12.60 14.86
N ARG A 72 -8.63 12.40 15.16
CA ARG A 72 -7.97 12.97 16.35
C ARG A 72 -7.44 14.39 16.13
N MET A 73 -7.34 14.81 14.87
CA MET A 73 -6.80 16.13 14.46
C MET A 73 -5.33 16.34 14.86
N ASN A 74 -4.59 15.26 15.06
CA ASN A 74 -3.16 15.25 15.38
C ASN A 74 -2.35 14.36 14.41
N GLU A 75 -2.96 13.94 13.31
CA GLU A 75 -2.41 12.98 12.36
C GLU A 75 -1.09 13.48 11.75
N ALA A 76 -1.02 14.77 11.38
CA ALA A 76 0.19 15.39 10.84
C ALA A 76 1.30 15.48 11.90
N THR A 77 0.96 15.69 13.18
CA THR A 77 1.92 15.68 14.28
C THR A 77 2.52 14.29 14.48
N ILE A 78 1.68 13.23 14.48
CA ILE A 78 2.15 11.86 14.60
C ILE A 78 3.06 11.51 13.41
N TRP A 79 2.61 11.79 12.19
CA TRP A 79 3.40 11.56 10.98
C TRP A 79 4.76 12.28 11.04
N SER A 80 4.76 13.57 11.36
CA SER A 80 5.97 14.40 11.28
C SER A 80 7.01 14.11 12.37
N THR A 81 6.61 13.50 13.49
CA THR A 81 7.48 13.28 14.65
C THR A 81 7.83 11.82 14.88
N LYS A 82 7.02 10.88 14.40
CA LYS A 82 7.17 9.45 14.73
C LYS A 82 7.25 8.55 13.50
N ASP A 83 6.64 8.91 12.38
CA ASP A 83 6.51 8.01 11.23
C ASP A 83 7.82 7.95 10.39
N LYS A 84 8.20 6.75 9.95
CA LYS A 84 9.37 6.53 9.07
C LYS A 84 9.10 7.01 7.65
N HIS A 85 7.85 7.09 7.21
CA HIS A 85 7.48 7.54 5.87
C HIS A 85 7.98 8.96 5.57
N LYS A 86 7.99 9.86 6.57
CA LYS A 86 8.61 11.18 6.45
C LYS A 86 10.09 11.12 6.08
N ASN A 87 10.82 10.14 6.62
CA ASN A 87 12.26 10.01 6.42
C ASN A 87 12.62 9.29 5.12
N ALA A 88 11.63 8.83 4.35
CA ALA A 88 11.86 8.00 3.17
C ALA A 88 12.72 8.70 2.13
N PHE A 89 12.57 10.00 1.89
CA PHE A 89 13.43 10.71 0.94
C PHE A 89 14.87 10.84 1.45
N ALA A 90 15.06 11.10 2.75
CA ALA A 90 16.36 11.37 3.34
C ALA A 90 17.36 10.20 3.13
N VAL A 91 16.88 8.95 3.08
CA VAL A 91 17.75 7.78 2.87
C VAL A 91 18.36 7.74 1.47
N LEU A 92 17.76 8.40 0.48
CA LEU A 92 18.32 8.51 -0.87
C LEU A 92 19.60 9.35 -0.89
N SER A 93 19.69 10.34 0.00
CA SER A 93 20.89 11.19 0.16
C SER A 93 21.89 10.63 1.19
N ALA A 94 21.57 9.54 1.88
CA ALA A 94 22.47 8.88 2.81
C ALA A 94 23.61 8.14 2.06
N PRO A 95 24.68 7.68 2.77
CA PRO A 95 25.82 7.00 2.13
C PRO A 95 25.42 5.82 1.23
N ARG A 96 24.47 4.98 1.68
CA ARG A 96 23.94 3.85 0.90
C ARG A 96 23.24 4.31 -0.38
N GLY A 97 22.32 5.28 -0.30
CA GLY A 97 21.62 5.81 -1.47
C GLY A 97 22.59 6.45 -2.48
N THR A 98 23.59 7.19 -1.99
CA THR A 98 24.65 7.76 -2.83
C THR A 98 25.48 6.68 -3.52
N GLN A 99 25.83 5.60 -2.82
CA GLN A 99 26.53 4.46 -3.40
C GLN A 99 25.69 3.77 -4.47
N MET A 100 24.40 3.54 -4.21
CA MET A 100 23.48 2.96 -5.18
C MET A 100 23.43 3.81 -6.46
N GLY A 101 23.31 5.13 -6.35
CA GLY A 101 23.30 6.02 -7.51
C GLY A 101 24.56 5.92 -8.36
N LYS A 102 25.74 5.78 -7.73
CA LYS A 102 27.01 5.54 -8.44
C LYS A 102 27.04 4.21 -9.17
N ILE A 103 26.57 3.13 -8.54
CA ILE A 103 26.57 1.78 -9.13
C ILE A 103 25.56 1.69 -10.28
N LEU A 104 24.37 2.29 -10.09
CA LEU A 104 23.28 2.26 -11.05
C LEU A 104 23.43 3.30 -12.18
N GLY A 105 24.31 4.29 -12.02
CA GLY A 105 24.48 5.38 -12.98
C GLY A 105 23.30 6.37 -13.03
N ILE A 106 22.54 6.49 -11.94
CA ILE A 106 21.36 7.36 -11.84
C ILE A 106 21.47 8.30 -10.64
N ASP A 107 20.84 9.48 -10.74
CA ASP A 107 20.60 10.30 -9.56
C ASP A 107 19.37 9.77 -8.82
N VAL A 108 19.60 8.97 -7.78
CA VAL A 108 18.55 8.38 -6.93
C VAL A 108 17.65 9.45 -6.29
N THR A 109 18.14 10.68 -6.17
CA THR A 109 17.37 11.79 -5.62
C THR A 109 16.54 12.49 -6.67
N THR A 110 16.47 12.07 -7.93
CA THR A 110 15.56 12.65 -8.94
C THR A 110 14.90 11.57 -9.80
N HIS A 111 15.47 10.37 -9.84
CA HIS A 111 15.00 9.27 -10.66
C HIS A 111 13.67 8.68 -10.16
N ARG A 112 12.71 8.53 -11.08
CA ARG A 112 11.34 8.08 -10.77
C ARG A 112 11.29 6.73 -10.04
N SER A 113 12.20 5.82 -10.40
CA SER A 113 12.28 4.48 -9.78
C SER A 113 12.57 4.50 -8.28
N CYS A 114 13.22 5.54 -7.79
CA CYS A 114 13.48 5.74 -6.37
C CYS A 114 12.34 6.55 -5.75
N LEU A 115 11.90 7.62 -6.42
CA LEU A 115 10.88 8.52 -5.90
C LEU A 115 9.48 7.89 -5.79
N GLY A 116 9.17 6.86 -6.58
CA GLY A 116 7.90 6.15 -6.50
C GLY A 116 7.61 5.59 -5.09
N CYS A 117 8.65 5.10 -4.42
CA CYS A 117 8.54 4.57 -3.05
C CYS A 117 9.08 5.52 -1.97
N HIS A 118 9.97 6.46 -2.31
CA HIS A 118 10.64 7.34 -1.36
C HIS A 118 10.11 8.79 -1.36
N SER A 119 9.07 9.07 -2.15
CA SER A 119 8.42 10.36 -2.18
C SER A 119 6.96 10.29 -2.65
N VAL A 120 6.30 11.44 -2.75
CA VAL A 120 5.03 11.58 -3.48
C VAL A 120 5.34 11.82 -4.95
N THR A 121 4.72 11.02 -5.81
CA THR A 121 4.69 11.22 -7.26
C THR A 121 3.26 11.42 -7.73
N ASP A 122 3.10 11.87 -8.96
CA ASP A 122 1.80 12.06 -9.60
C ASP A 122 1.03 10.77 -9.88
N ARG A 123 1.68 9.61 -9.69
CA ARG A 123 1.15 8.26 -9.96
C ARG A 123 0.55 8.06 -11.34
N SER A 124 0.82 8.99 -12.26
CA SER A 124 0.60 8.77 -13.69
C SER A 124 1.33 7.48 -14.10
N PRO A 125 0.74 6.67 -14.99
CA PRO A 125 1.44 5.56 -15.60
C PRO A 125 2.81 6.01 -16.11
N VAL A 126 3.88 5.29 -15.73
CA VAL A 126 5.25 5.61 -16.17
C VAL A 126 5.44 5.37 -17.66
N VAL A 127 4.66 4.45 -18.21
CA VAL A 127 4.66 4.14 -19.63
C VAL A 127 3.62 5.05 -20.30
N ALA A 128 4.10 6.09 -20.98
CA ALA A 128 3.27 6.82 -21.93
C ALA A 128 2.80 5.83 -23.00
N ALA A 129 1.51 5.83 -23.36
CA ALA A 129 1.08 5.10 -24.55
C ALA A 129 1.90 5.62 -25.74
N ALA A 130 2.34 4.72 -26.63
CA ALA A 130 3.17 5.12 -27.78
C ALA A 130 2.48 6.25 -28.57
N GLY A 131 3.11 7.43 -28.60
CA GLY A 131 2.58 8.63 -29.26
C GLY A 131 1.96 9.69 -28.33
N GLU A 132 1.90 9.48 -27.01
CA GLU A 132 1.48 10.54 -26.07
C GLU A 132 2.59 11.60 -25.87
N PRO A 133 2.25 12.90 -25.89
CA PRO A 133 3.20 13.96 -25.56
C PRO A 133 3.70 13.80 -24.12
N ALA A 134 4.96 14.18 -23.88
CA ALA A 134 5.53 14.20 -22.54
C ALA A 134 4.60 14.95 -21.57
N ARG A 135 4.12 14.26 -20.52
CA ARG A 135 3.20 14.86 -19.57
C ARG A 135 3.89 16.04 -18.87
N PRO A 136 3.23 17.20 -18.72
CA PRO A 136 3.79 18.31 -17.98
C PRO A 136 4.08 17.88 -16.55
N ALA A 137 5.17 18.41 -15.95
CA ALA A 137 5.49 18.16 -14.56
C ALA A 137 4.28 18.52 -13.68
N ILE A 138 3.88 17.61 -12.78
CA ILE A 138 2.77 17.87 -11.87
C ILE A 138 3.08 19.08 -11.01
N ARG A 139 2.07 19.94 -10.88
CA ARG A 139 2.13 21.07 -9.97
C ARG A 139 2.13 20.56 -8.54
N SER A 140 2.79 21.29 -7.66
CA SER A 140 2.77 21.00 -6.24
C SER A 140 2.45 22.26 -5.44
N GLN A 141 1.77 22.09 -4.31
CA GLN A 141 1.47 23.16 -3.37
C GLN A 141 2.04 22.81 -2.00
N GLN A 142 2.87 23.72 -1.47
CA GLN A 142 3.51 23.56 -0.15
C GLN A 142 4.28 22.24 0.03
N PHE A 143 4.77 21.67 -1.08
CA PHE A 143 5.53 20.42 -1.08
C PHE A 143 7.03 20.70 -1.15
N ASP A 144 7.76 20.26 -0.14
CA ASP A 144 9.22 20.10 -0.16
C ASP A 144 9.54 18.62 -0.05
N ARG A 145 9.99 18.04 -1.15
CA ARG A 145 10.29 16.62 -1.25
C ARG A 145 11.24 16.09 -0.16
N LYS A 146 12.19 16.93 0.29
CA LYS A 146 13.14 16.56 1.35
C LYS A 146 12.46 16.47 2.71
N GLY A 147 11.64 17.45 3.06
CA GLY A 147 10.89 17.48 4.31
C GLY A 147 9.66 16.57 4.33
N ASP A 148 9.04 16.34 3.17
CA ASP A 148 7.77 15.64 3.02
C ASP A 148 7.91 14.12 2.84
N GLY A 149 9.00 13.62 2.26
CA GLY A 149 9.16 12.17 2.04
C GLY A 149 7.91 11.53 1.41
N VAL A 150 7.45 10.42 2.01
CA VAL A 150 6.12 9.83 1.74
C VAL A 150 5.10 10.49 2.68
N SER A 151 4.36 11.48 2.17
CA SER A 151 3.41 12.30 2.94
C SER A 151 1.95 11.87 2.77
N CYS A 152 1.01 12.63 3.34
CA CYS A 152 -0.43 12.31 3.44
C CYS A 152 -1.04 11.85 2.11
N VAL A 153 -0.77 12.58 1.01
CA VAL A 153 -1.35 12.31 -0.31
C VAL A 153 -0.77 11.05 -0.97
N ALA A 154 0.35 10.51 -0.48
CA ALA A 154 0.80 9.18 -0.87
C ALA A 154 -0.19 8.09 -0.41
N CYS A 155 -0.91 8.26 0.68
CA CYS A 155 -1.93 7.30 1.07
C CYS A 155 -3.32 7.74 0.58
N HIS A 156 -3.65 9.02 0.74
CA HIS A 156 -5.00 9.56 0.50
C HIS A 156 -5.30 9.95 -0.96
N GLY A 157 -4.28 10.02 -1.83
CA GLY A 157 -4.43 10.39 -3.24
C GLY A 157 -3.92 11.81 -3.53
N ALA A 158 -3.08 11.95 -4.56
CA ALA A 158 -2.48 13.24 -4.97
C ALA A 158 -3.37 13.97 -6.00
N PHE A 159 -4.59 14.32 -5.58
CA PHE A 159 -5.58 15.01 -6.42
C PHE A 159 -6.11 16.27 -5.75
N ARG A 160 -6.27 17.35 -6.52
CA ARG A 160 -6.76 18.65 -6.05
C ARG A 160 -8.17 18.56 -5.47
N ASP A 161 -9.04 17.84 -6.16
CA ASP A 161 -10.48 18.01 -6.04
C ASP A 161 -10.99 17.54 -4.67
N TRP A 162 -10.52 16.39 -4.16
CA TRP A 162 -10.89 15.96 -2.81
C TRP A 162 -10.29 16.85 -1.72
N VAL A 163 -9.05 17.32 -1.90
CA VAL A 163 -8.38 18.15 -0.90
C VAL A 163 -9.16 19.46 -0.71
N PHE A 164 -9.56 20.10 -1.80
CA PHE A 164 -10.30 21.36 -1.75
C PHE A 164 -11.70 21.19 -1.14
N GLU A 165 -12.45 20.18 -1.57
CA GLU A 165 -13.78 19.89 -1.01
C GLU A 165 -13.67 19.52 0.48
N HIS A 166 -12.63 18.76 0.87
CA HIS A 166 -12.40 18.39 2.26
C HIS A 166 -12.09 19.59 3.16
N THR A 167 -11.28 20.53 2.68
CA THR A 167 -10.93 21.74 3.45
C THR A 167 -12.08 22.74 3.58
N THR A 168 -13.11 22.64 2.74
CA THR A 168 -14.32 23.46 2.83
C THR A 168 -15.26 22.86 3.88
N PHE A 169 -14.79 22.78 5.12
CA PHE A 169 -15.42 22.01 6.18
C PHE A 169 -16.79 22.56 6.62
N GLU A 170 -17.12 23.80 6.27
CA GLU A 170 -18.43 24.42 6.51
C GLU A 170 -19.49 23.95 5.51
N ASP A 171 -19.08 23.46 4.34
CA ASP A 171 -20.01 22.90 3.34
C ASP A 171 -20.41 21.47 3.73
N PRO A 172 -21.70 21.19 3.98
CA PRO A 172 -22.15 19.85 4.33
C PRO A 172 -22.00 18.85 3.18
N LYS A 173 -21.86 19.30 1.92
CA LYS A 173 -21.74 18.47 0.71
C LYS A 173 -20.66 17.41 0.86
N TRP A 174 -19.44 17.77 1.26
CA TRP A 174 -18.35 16.80 1.36
C TRP A 174 -18.67 15.67 2.35
N ARG A 175 -19.32 16.00 3.47
CA ARG A 175 -19.66 15.01 4.49
C ARG A 175 -20.80 14.08 4.06
N SER A 176 -21.71 14.53 3.20
CA SER A 176 -22.85 13.72 2.73
C SER A 176 -22.49 12.76 1.60
N LEU A 177 -21.39 12.98 0.88
CA LEU A 177 -20.93 12.08 -0.17
C LEU A 177 -20.53 10.71 0.39
N SER A 178 -20.94 9.65 -0.32
CA SER A 178 -20.49 8.29 -0.05
C SER A 178 -18.98 8.14 -0.30
N ARG A 179 -18.37 7.11 0.30
CA ARG A 179 -16.94 6.81 0.08
C ARG A 179 -16.60 6.61 -1.40
N LYS A 180 -17.44 5.85 -2.10
CA LYS A 180 -17.30 5.60 -3.54
C LYS A 180 -17.37 6.87 -4.37
N GLU A 181 -18.23 7.83 -4.00
CA GLU A 181 -18.30 9.13 -4.69
C GLU A 181 -17.04 9.96 -4.45
N LYS A 182 -16.52 9.99 -3.21
CA LYS A 182 -15.27 10.70 -2.88
C LYS A 182 -14.07 10.15 -3.66
N GLU A 183 -14.02 8.83 -3.82
CA GLU A 183 -12.98 8.18 -4.62
C GLU A 183 -13.15 8.46 -6.11
N SER A 184 -14.28 8.05 -6.70
CA SER A 184 -14.47 8.07 -8.15
C SER A 184 -14.56 9.47 -8.75
N ARG A 185 -15.09 10.45 -8.02
CA ARG A 185 -15.32 11.81 -8.56
C ARG A 185 -14.25 12.81 -8.14
N TYR A 186 -13.59 12.59 -7.00
CA TYR A 186 -12.68 13.58 -6.40
C TYR A 186 -11.26 13.04 -6.16
N GLY A 187 -11.04 11.73 -6.30
CA GLY A 187 -9.73 11.10 -6.18
C GLY A 187 -9.27 10.84 -4.74
N MET A 188 -10.16 10.88 -3.75
CA MET A 188 -9.81 10.46 -2.38
C MET A 188 -9.77 8.94 -2.31
N VAL A 189 -8.58 8.37 -2.13
CA VAL A 189 -8.41 6.92 -2.00
C VAL A 189 -9.22 6.40 -0.79
N ASP A 190 -10.07 5.40 -1.00
CA ASP A 190 -10.89 4.83 0.07
C ASP A 190 -10.07 3.89 0.96
N LEU A 191 -9.35 4.48 1.92
CA LEU A 191 -8.57 3.71 2.90
C LEU A 191 -9.43 3.03 3.99
N TRP A 192 -10.75 3.21 3.98
CA TRP A 192 -11.66 2.45 4.83
C TRP A 192 -12.04 1.11 4.20
N ASP A 193 -11.89 0.97 2.88
CA ASP A 193 -11.93 -0.33 2.23
C ASP A 193 -10.61 -1.08 2.49
N PRO A 194 -10.64 -2.26 3.12
CA PRO A 194 -9.42 -2.96 3.52
C PRO A 194 -8.62 -3.46 2.31
N VAL A 195 -9.25 -3.73 1.17
CA VAL A 195 -8.57 -4.16 -0.07
C VAL A 195 -7.83 -2.97 -0.68
N THR A 196 -8.49 -1.82 -0.83
CA THR A 196 -7.87 -0.58 -1.32
C THR A 196 -6.72 -0.13 -0.42
N ARG A 197 -6.94 -0.12 0.90
CA ARG A 197 -5.89 0.16 1.90
C ARG A 197 -4.69 -0.77 1.74
N THR A 198 -4.93 -2.07 1.63
CA THR A 198 -3.86 -3.06 1.45
C THR A 198 -3.10 -2.82 0.15
N LYS A 199 -3.79 -2.66 -0.98
CA LYS A 199 -3.17 -2.35 -2.28
C LYS A 199 -2.31 -1.08 -2.21
N ARG A 200 -2.74 -0.07 -1.46
CA ARG A 200 -1.99 1.19 -1.28
C ARG A 200 -0.68 0.99 -0.52
N CYS A 201 -0.63 0.12 0.48
CA CYS A 201 0.63 -0.23 1.16
C CYS A 201 1.54 -1.04 0.21
N LEU A 202 0.96 -2.04 -0.45
CA LEU A 202 1.73 -2.99 -1.27
C LEU A 202 2.24 -2.39 -2.57
N SER A 203 1.65 -1.31 -3.05
CA SER A 203 2.17 -0.59 -4.23
C SER A 203 3.65 -0.23 -4.12
N CYS A 204 4.16 -0.05 -2.89
CA CYS A 204 5.58 0.24 -2.62
C CYS A 204 6.29 -0.95 -1.97
N HIS A 205 5.60 -1.64 -1.05
CA HIS A 205 6.20 -2.74 -0.26
C HIS A 205 6.29 -4.09 -1.00
N VAL A 206 5.53 -4.27 -2.07
CA VAL A 206 5.68 -5.36 -3.06
C VAL A 206 6.11 -4.79 -4.40
N GLY A 207 5.48 -3.67 -4.78
CA GLY A 207 5.74 -2.90 -5.98
C GLY A 207 4.49 -2.81 -6.87
N ASN A 208 4.49 -1.83 -7.77
CA ASN A 208 3.43 -1.61 -8.75
C ASN A 208 4.06 -1.07 -10.03
N TYR A 209 3.87 -1.79 -11.14
CA TYR A 209 4.47 -1.44 -12.41
C TYR A 209 3.93 -0.12 -12.98
N GLU A 210 2.61 0.09 -12.93
CA GLU A 210 1.98 1.28 -13.50
C GLU A 210 2.45 2.56 -12.80
N GLU A 211 2.54 2.54 -11.47
CA GLU A 211 2.99 3.68 -10.68
C GLU A 211 4.51 3.91 -10.73
N GLY A 212 5.27 2.94 -11.25
CA GLY A 212 6.73 2.99 -11.35
C GLY A 212 7.48 2.52 -10.12
N ASN A 213 6.76 1.87 -9.21
CA ASN A 213 7.29 1.36 -7.95
C ASN A 213 7.84 -0.05 -8.19
N VAL A 214 8.93 -0.15 -8.94
CA VAL A 214 9.52 -1.44 -9.31
C VAL A 214 10.92 -1.54 -8.75
N LEU A 215 11.10 -2.44 -7.78
CA LEU A 215 12.38 -2.78 -7.21
C LEU A 215 12.98 -3.97 -7.97
N THR A 216 14.15 -3.75 -8.59
CA THR A 216 14.81 -4.73 -9.45
C THR A 216 15.99 -5.43 -8.77
N HIS A 217 16.43 -6.56 -9.32
CA HIS A 217 17.63 -7.23 -8.81
C HIS A 217 18.88 -6.34 -8.89
N ALA A 218 18.99 -5.49 -9.91
CA ALA A 218 20.08 -4.52 -10.02
C ALA A 218 20.08 -3.54 -8.84
N MET A 219 18.91 -3.09 -8.38
CA MET A 219 18.81 -2.23 -7.20
C MET A 219 19.18 -2.97 -5.91
N TYR A 220 18.77 -4.24 -5.75
CA TYR A 220 19.23 -5.07 -4.63
C TYR A 220 20.76 -5.25 -4.65
N ALA A 221 21.33 -5.57 -5.82
CA ALA A 221 22.78 -5.70 -6.00
C ALA A 221 23.54 -4.39 -5.74
N ALA A 222 22.94 -3.25 -6.04
CA ALA A 222 23.50 -1.92 -5.74
C ALA A 222 23.44 -1.56 -4.23
N GLY A 223 22.68 -2.31 -3.43
CA GLY A 223 22.63 -2.15 -1.98
C GLY A 223 21.26 -1.79 -1.40
N HIS A 224 20.17 -1.89 -2.17
CA HIS A 224 18.83 -1.73 -1.60
C HIS A 224 18.57 -2.80 -0.52
N PRO A 225 18.06 -2.44 0.67
CA PRO A 225 17.69 -3.41 1.70
C PRO A 225 16.61 -4.39 1.22
N PRO A 226 16.63 -5.67 1.62
CA PRO A 226 15.56 -6.60 1.25
C PRO A 226 14.23 -6.16 1.88
N LEU A 227 13.18 -6.09 1.03
CA LEU A 227 11.84 -5.81 1.52
C LEU A 227 11.32 -7.04 2.28
N PRO A 228 10.90 -6.89 3.54
CA PRO A 228 10.26 -7.99 4.27
C PRO A 228 8.94 -8.40 3.64
N GLY A 229 8.58 -9.68 3.78
CA GLY A 229 7.18 -10.08 3.70
C GLY A 229 6.35 -9.25 4.67
N ILE A 230 5.18 -8.79 4.22
CA ILE A 230 4.33 -7.80 4.88
C ILE A 230 2.94 -8.37 5.18
N GLU A 231 2.46 -8.18 6.40
CA GLU A 231 1.06 -8.44 6.83
C GLU A 231 0.48 -7.11 7.30
N ILE A 232 -0.61 -6.67 6.70
CA ILE A 232 -1.04 -5.27 6.76
C ILE A 232 -1.46 -4.84 8.16
N SER A 233 -2.16 -5.70 8.91
CA SER A 233 -2.58 -5.36 10.27
C SER A 233 -1.37 -5.19 11.18
N THR A 234 -0.43 -6.14 11.16
CA THR A 234 0.77 -6.10 11.99
C THR A 234 1.70 -4.94 11.63
N PHE A 235 1.87 -4.63 10.34
CA PHE A 235 2.64 -3.46 9.92
C PHE A 235 1.94 -2.15 10.29
N SER A 236 0.61 -2.11 10.20
CA SER A 236 -0.20 -0.97 10.65
C SER A 236 -0.04 -0.70 12.15
N GLU A 237 0.02 -1.76 12.97
CA GLU A 237 0.28 -1.66 14.42
C GLU A 237 1.72 -1.28 14.75
N SER A 238 2.67 -1.64 13.88
CA SER A 238 4.10 -1.38 14.11
C SER A 238 4.56 -0.01 13.59
N MET A 239 3.68 0.71 12.89
CA MET A 239 3.88 2.13 12.59
C MET A 239 3.10 2.99 13.59
N PRO A 240 3.54 4.23 13.84
CA PRO A 240 2.72 5.17 14.61
C PRO A 240 1.51 5.56 13.78
N TYR A 241 0.43 4.80 13.93
CA TYR A 241 -0.77 5.02 13.16
C TYR A 241 -1.38 6.37 13.49
N HIS A 242 -1.75 7.07 12.43
CA HIS A 242 -2.35 8.41 12.46
C HIS A 242 -3.79 8.33 11.95
N TRP A 243 -4.50 7.27 12.33
CA TRP A 243 -5.94 7.09 12.17
C TRP A 243 -6.52 6.54 13.49
N GLU A 244 -7.79 6.18 13.47
CA GLU A 244 -8.41 5.39 14.55
C GLU A 244 -9.08 4.18 13.92
N TYR A 245 -8.94 3.04 14.56
CA TYR A 245 -9.68 1.84 14.22
C TYR A 245 -11.16 1.99 14.60
N LEU A 246 -12.02 1.16 14.00
CA LEU A 246 -13.46 1.24 14.20
C LEU A 246 -13.88 1.07 15.66
N SER A 247 -13.20 0.19 16.38
CA SER A 247 -13.39 -0.04 17.82
C SER A 247 -13.10 1.20 18.66
N GLU A 248 -12.10 2.00 18.27
CA GLU A 248 -11.74 3.26 18.91
C GLU A 248 -12.75 4.37 18.59
N LYS A 249 -13.22 4.43 17.32
CA LYS A 249 -14.21 5.42 16.87
C LYS A 249 -15.58 5.26 17.52
N ARG A 250 -15.90 4.07 18.03
CA ARG A 250 -17.14 3.77 18.73
C ARG A 250 -17.30 4.57 20.03
N GLN A 251 -16.20 4.92 20.69
CA GLN A 251 -16.21 5.51 22.03
C GLN A 251 -16.02 7.04 21.97
N GLY A 252 -16.61 7.76 22.92
CA GLY A 252 -16.33 9.19 23.13
C GLY A 252 -16.86 10.14 22.03
N ARG A 253 -17.75 9.70 21.14
CA ARG A 253 -18.37 10.54 20.10
C ARG A 253 -19.78 10.98 20.49
N ARG A 254 -20.18 12.17 20.03
CA ARG A 254 -21.57 12.64 20.13
C ARG A 254 -22.52 11.74 19.33
N PRO A 255 -23.80 11.64 19.72
CA PRO A 255 -24.78 10.78 19.06
C PRO A 255 -24.89 11.01 17.54
N GLU A 256 -24.78 12.26 17.09
CA GLU A 256 -24.93 12.61 15.67
C GLU A 256 -23.75 12.10 14.84
N VAL A 257 -22.52 12.28 15.35
CA VAL A 257 -21.29 11.78 14.71
C VAL A 257 -21.28 10.25 14.69
N ARG A 258 -21.65 9.64 15.82
CA ARG A 258 -21.74 8.19 15.93
C ARG A 258 -22.76 7.61 14.94
N LYS A 259 -23.95 8.19 14.86
CA LYS A 259 -24.99 7.75 13.91
C LYS A 259 -24.53 7.88 12.46
N ALA A 260 -23.80 8.94 12.12
CA ALA A 260 -23.22 9.10 10.79
C ALA A 260 -22.17 8.02 10.48
N LEU A 261 -21.30 7.68 11.44
CA LEU A 261 -20.33 6.58 11.29
C LEU A 261 -21.04 5.23 11.11
N GLU A 262 -22.03 4.93 11.95
CA GLU A 262 -22.82 3.69 11.89
C GLU A 262 -23.62 3.57 10.58
N SER A 263 -23.99 4.67 9.94
CA SER A 263 -24.62 4.62 8.60
C SER A 263 -23.65 4.31 7.45
N MET A 264 -22.34 4.49 7.67
CA MET A 264 -21.30 4.28 6.65
C MET A 264 -20.49 3.01 6.87
N LEU A 265 -20.48 2.48 8.10
CA LEU A 265 -19.56 1.44 8.55
C LEU A 265 -20.25 0.48 9.52
N ASN A 266 -19.89 -0.79 9.42
CA ASN A 266 -20.12 -1.75 10.50
C ASN A 266 -19.05 -1.55 11.59
N LEU A 267 -19.39 -0.86 12.68
CA LEU A 267 -18.45 -0.59 13.78
C LEU A 267 -18.16 -1.80 14.67
N ASP A 268 -18.94 -2.88 14.54
CA ASP A 268 -18.77 -4.10 15.33
C ASP A 268 -17.95 -5.18 14.58
N LYS A 269 -17.53 -4.93 13.33
CA LYS A 269 -16.65 -5.85 12.60
C LYS A 269 -15.27 -5.93 13.23
N LEU A 270 -14.64 -7.09 13.09
CA LEU A 270 -13.25 -7.31 13.50
C LEU A 270 -12.30 -6.81 12.41
N GLU A 271 -12.00 -5.51 12.45
CA GLU A 271 -11.19 -4.81 11.43
C GLU A 271 -9.77 -5.37 11.30
N HIS A 272 -9.11 -5.76 12.39
CA HIS A 272 -7.76 -6.32 12.30
C HIS A 272 -7.78 -7.73 11.68
N THR A 273 -8.76 -8.55 12.05
CA THR A 273 -8.99 -9.88 11.50
C THR A 273 -9.33 -9.80 10.01
N GLU A 274 -10.14 -8.82 9.61
CA GLU A 274 -10.45 -8.55 8.20
C GLU A 274 -9.19 -8.15 7.42
N LEU A 275 -8.34 -7.28 7.97
CA LEU A 275 -7.06 -6.92 7.36
C LEU A 275 -6.11 -8.13 7.23
N VAL A 276 -6.11 -9.05 8.20
CA VAL A 276 -5.35 -10.32 8.09
C VAL A 276 -5.92 -11.20 6.97
N ALA A 277 -7.24 -11.33 6.86
CA ALA A 277 -7.88 -12.09 5.79
C ALA A 277 -7.59 -11.51 4.40
N VAL A 278 -7.66 -10.18 4.26
CA VAL A 278 -7.29 -9.46 3.03
C VAL A 278 -5.79 -9.62 2.73
N SER A 279 -4.92 -9.57 3.76
CA SER A 279 -3.50 -9.88 3.65
C SER A 279 -3.23 -11.33 3.23
N GLY A 280 -4.21 -12.22 3.36
CA GLY A 280 -4.18 -13.57 2.80
C GLY A 280 -4.18 -13.60 1.27
N LEU A 281 -4.81 -12.61 0.61
CA LEU A 281 -5.09 -12.67 -0.83
C LEU A 281 -4.33 -11.60 -1.61
N VAL A 282 -4.34 -10.37 -1.12
CA VAL A 282 -3.86 -9.22 -1.89
C VAL A 282 -2.34 -9.25 -2.12
N PRO A 283 -1.46 -9.64 -1.16
CA PRO A 283 -0.03 -9.74 -1.43
C PRO A 283 0.34 -10.69 -2.56
N LEU A 284 -0.30 -11.86 -2.63
CA LEU A 284 -0.11 -12.78 -3.75
C LEU A 284 -0.59 -12.14 -5.06
N ARG A 285 -1.79 -11.54 -5.05
CA ARG A 285 -2.37 -10.88 -6.23
C ARG A 285 -1.48 -9.76 -6.76
N GLU A 286 -0.98 -8.87 -5.90
CA GLU A 286 -0.06 -7.80 -6.31
C GLU A 286 1.30 -8.35 -6.78
N THR A 287 1.82 -9.41 -6.16
CA THR A 287 3.06 -10.07 -6.59
C THR A 287 2.92 -10.65 -8.00
N LEU A 288 1.82 -11.35 -8.28
CA LEU A 288 1.52 -11.93 -9.59
C LEU A 288 1.30 -10.85 -10.66
N GLN A 289 0.65 -9.74 -10.31
CA GLN A 289 0.44 -8.64 -11.23
C GLN A 289 1.72 -7.89 -11.57
N LEU A 290 2.54 -7.61 -10.56
CA LEU A 290 3.85 -7.00 -10.79
C LEU A 290 4.72 -7.92 -11.64
N PHE A 291 4.75 -9.22 -11.34
CA PHE A 291 5.43 -10.22 -12.14
C PHE A 291 4.98 -10.19 -13.60
N ALA A 292 3.67 -10.27 -13.85
CA ALA A 292 3.13 -10.36 -15.20
C ALA A 292 3.34 -9.04 -15.98
N SER A 293 3.06 -7.89 -15.37
CA SER A 293 3.26 -6.59 -16.01
C SER A 293 4.73 -6.33 -16.33
N GLN A 294 5.66 -6.67 -15.43
CA GLN A 294 7.09 -6.53 -15.67
C GLN A 294 7.56 -7.45 -16.79
N ALA A 295 7.09 -8.70 -16.81
CA ALA A 295 7.43 -9.64 -17.87
C ALA A 295 6.91 -9.17 -19.24
N GLU A 296 5.64 -8.76 -19.34
CA GLU A 296 5.01 -8.35 -20.60
C GLU A 296 5.60 -7.08 -21.20
N LYS A 297 5.77 -6.05 -20.38
CA LYS A 297 6.05 -4.69 -20.85
C LYS A 297 7.53 -4.41 -21.11
N ASP A 298 8.40 -5.35 -20.74
CA ASP A 298 9.85 -5.41 -21.01
C ASP A 298 10.51 -4.02 -21.13
N GLU A 299 11.04 -3.54 -20.00
CA GLU A 299 11.62 -2.19 -19.77
C GLU A 299 10.65 -1.13 -19.23
N LEU A 300 10.93 -0.65 -18.01
CA LEU A 300 10.29 0.52 -17.41
C LEU A 300 11.24 1.72 -17.55
N GLY A 301 11.23 2.36 -18.73
CA GLY A 301 12.16 3.46 -19.03
C GLY A 301 13.63 3.06 -18.86
N ASP A 302 14.46 3.97 -18.34
CA ASP A 302 15.91 3.73 -18.14
C ASP A 302 16.24 2.92 -16.86
N ILE A 303 15.27 2.23 -16.26
CA ILE A 303 15.47 1.53 -14.98
C ILE A 303 16.25 0.23 -15.19
N PRO A 304 17.45 0.08 -14.56
CA PRO A 304 18.25 -1.13 -14.72
C PRO A 304 17.55 -2.38 -14.20
N GLY A 305 17.63 -3.47 -14.95
CA GLY A 305 17.17 -4.80 -14.53
C GLY A 305 15.67 -5.04 -14.64
N THR A 306 14.92 -4.24 -15.40
CA THR A 306 13.47 -4.41 -15.55
C THR A 306 13.04 -5.46 -16.57
N ARG A 307 13.99 -5.99 -17.35
CA ARG A 307 13.76 -7.01 -18.37
C ARG A 307 13.47 -8.38 -17.78
N TRP A 308 12.71 -9.19 -18.51
CA TRP A 308 12.49 -10.59 -18.15
C TRP A 308 13.75 -11.46 -18.40
N PRO A 309 14.13 -12.35 -17.46
CA PRO A 309 13.67 -12.44 -16.08
C PRO A 309 14.41 -11.44 -15.19
N ASP A 310 13.67 -10.68 -14.38
CA ASP A 310 14.26 -9.96 -13.24
C ASP A 310 14.28 -10.88 -12.03
N PHE A 311 15.48 -11.12 -11.48
CA PHE A 311 15.67 -12.02 -10.35
C PHE A 311 15.02 -11.53 -9.04
N ALA A 312 14.64 -10.25 -8.95
CA ALA A 312 13.87 -9.73 -7.82
C ALA A 312 12.46 -10.36 -7.70
N ARG A 313 12.00 -11.07 -8.73
CA ARG A 313 10.72 -11.78 -8.72
C ARG A 313 10.81 -13.23 -8.23
N PHE A 314 12.02 -13.71 -7.92
CA PHE A 314 12.27 -15.06 -7.41
C PHE A 314 12.66 -15.01 -5.93
N ASP A 315 12.63 -16.17 -5.26
CA ASP A 315 13.09 -16.27 -3.87
C ASP A 315 14.61 -15.99 -3.78
N CYS A 316 14.98 -14.84 -3.23
CA CYS A 316 16.37 -14.46 -3.01
C CYS A 316 17.13 -15.51 -2.19
N TYR A 317 16.48 -16.16 -1.23
CA TYR A 317 17.12 -17.16 -0.37
C TYR A 317 17.25 -18.54 -1.03
N ALA A 318 16.76 -18.72 -2.26
CA ALA A 318 17.12 -19.88 -3.07
C ALA A 318 18.59 -19.83 -3.53
N CYS A 319 19.17 -18.62 -3.63
CA CYS A 319 20.57 -18.40 -4.02
C CYS A 319 21.41 -17.78 -2.89
N HIS A 320 20.84 -16.88 -2.09
CA HIS A 320 21.52 -16.13 -1.03
C HIS A 320 21.20 -16.70 0.36
N HIS A 321 21.68 -17.91 0.65
CA HIS A 321 21.52 -18.55 1.95
C HIS A 321 22.84 -19.14 2.45
N GLU A 322 22.90 -19.47 3.74
CA GLU A 322 24.09 -20.12 4.30
C GLU A 322 24.32 -21.52 3.69
N VAL A 323 25.57 -21.78 3.33
CA VAL A 323 26.00 -23.06 2.74
C VAL A 323 26.60 -24.01 3.77
N ASN A 324 26.90 -23.52 4.98
CA ASN A 324 27.47 -24.29 6.07
C ASN A 324 26.56 -25.46 6.50
N ARG A 325 27.17 -26.58 6.89
CA ARG A 325 26.49 -27.80 7.34
C ARG A 325 26.74 -28.07 8.82
N PRO A 326 25.74 -28.57 9.57
CA PRO A 326 24.36 -28.85 9.18
C PRO A 326 23.45 -27.61 9.19
N ASN A 327 22.41 -27.57 8.35
CA ASN A 327 21.35 -26.55 8.43
C ASN A 327 19.98 -27.08 7.97
N TRP A 328 18.91 -26.43 8.42
CA TRP A 328 17.52 -26.86 8.18
C TRP A 328 17.11 -26.81 6.71
N ARG A 329 17.60 -25.83 5.93
CA ARG A 329 17.28 -25.67 4.50
C ARG A 329 17.80 -26.85 3.70
N GLN A 330 19.00 -27.31 4.01
CA GLN A 330 19.60 -28.48 3.37
C GLN A 330 18.96 -29.78 3.83
N ALA A 331 18.56 -29.89 5.11
CA ALA A 331 17.85 -31.06 5.64
C ALA A 331 16.46 -31.25 5.01
N ARG A 332 15.73 -30.15 4.78
CA ARG A 332 14.45 -30.16 4.06
C ARG A 332 14.61 -30.60 2.59
N GLY A 333 15.74 -30.25 1.98
CA GLY A 333 15.97 -30.44 0.55
C GLY A 333 15.41 -29.30 -0.32
N PHE A 334 15.48 -29.49 -1.63
CA PHE A 334 15.05 -28.50 -2.62
C PHE A 334 13.76 -28.98 -3.31
N PRO A 335 12.66 -28.20 -3.23
CA PRO A 335 11.46 -28.52 -3.98
C PRO A 335 11.70 -28.29 -5.48
N GLY A 336 11.24 -29.23 -6.30
CA GLY A 336 11.30 -29.13 -7.76
C GLY A 336 12.65 -29.52 -8.39
N VAL A 337 12.95 -28.94 -9.55
CA VAL A 337 14.13 -29.30 -10.36
C VAL A 337 15.31 -28.40 -10.00
N PRO A 338 16.51 -28.95 -9.70
CA PRO A 338 17.70 -28.14 -9.45
C PRO A 338 18.00 -27.13 -10.56
N GLY A 339 18.42 -25.92 -10.18
CA GLY A 339 18.64 -24.82 -11.12
C GLY A 339 17.35 -24.19 -11.67
N ARG A 340 16.22 -24.37 -10.97
CA ARG A 340 14.96 -23.64 -11.22
C ARG A 340 14.64 -22.79 -9.97
N PRO A 341 14.93 -21.48 -9.99
CA PRO A 341 14.61 -20.64 -8.85
C PRO A 341 13.08 -20.60 -8.64
N PRO A 342 12.58 -20.80 -7.40
CA PRO A 342 11.16 -20.70 -7.11
C PRO A 342 10.71 -19.24 -6.96
N ALA A 343 9.41 -19.00 -6.98
CA ALA A 343 8.84 -17.74 -6.51
C ALA A 343 8.95 -17.63 -4.97
N PRO A 344 8.94 -16.42 -4.39
CA PRO A 344 8.88 -16.24 -2.94
C PRO A 344 7.64 -16.92 -2.34
N SER A 345 7.79 -17.62 -1.22
CA SER A 345 6.68 -18.38 -0.60
C SER A 345 5.83 -17.56 0.38
N TRP A 346 6.36 -16.47 0.93
CA TRP A 346 5.61 -15.67 1.91
C TRP A 346 4.26 -15.12 1.41
N PRO A 347 4.04 -14.75 0.12
CA PRO A 347 2.74 -14.24 -0.33
C PRO A 347 1.64 -15.31 -0.32
N ILE A 348 2.00 -16.60 -0.35
CA ILE A 348 1.03 -17.71 -0.33
C ILE A 348 0.67 -18.16 1.09
N ALA A 349 1.46 -17.77 2.10
CA ALA A 349 1.37 -18.31 3.47
C ALA A 349 -0.01 -18.13 4.12
N LEU A 350 -0.71 -17.05 3.78
CA LEU A 350 -2.00 -16.68 4.39
C LEU A 350 -3.20 -16.86 3.44
N VAL A 351 -3.01 -17.37 2.21
CA VAL A 351 -4.11 -17.52 1.23
C VAL A 351 -5.28 -18.35 1.77
N GLY A 352 -4.97 -19.39 2.54
CA GLY A 352 -5.98 -20.21 3.19
C GLY A 352 -6.90 -19.43 4.12
N LEU A 353 -6.40 -18.40 4.81
CA LEU A 353 -7.21 -17.55 5.69
C LEU A 353 -8.16 -16.67 4.88
N GLY A 354 -7.68 -16.04 3.81
CA GLY A 354 -8.53 -15.20 2.97
C GLY A 354 -9.63 -16.00 2.26
N ILE A 355 -9.34 -17.22 1.82
CA ILE A 355 -10.35 -18.15 1.26
C ILE A 355 -11.40 -18.53 2.32
N GLU A 356 -10.96 -18.90 3.52
CA GLU A 356 -11.83 -19.27 4.64
C GLU A 356 -12.74 -18.10 5.05
N ALA A 357 -12.17 -16.90 5.20
CA ALA A 357 -12.90 -15.68 5.54
C ALA A 357 -13.89 -15.26 4.45
N ALA A 358 -13.56 -15.50 3.17
CA ALA A 358 -14.41 -15.09 2.06
C ALA A 358 -15.72 -15.89 2.00
N ASN A 359 -15.65 -17.20 2.27
CA ASN A 359 -16.81 -18.08 2.37
C ASN A 359 -16.39 -19.45 2.96
N PRO A 360 -16.63 -19.71 4.26
CA PRO A 360 -16.26 -20.97 4.90
C PRO A 360 -16.86 -22.21 4.20
N GLN A 361 -18.08 -22.11 3.67
CA GLN A 361 -18.76 -23.23 2.99
C GLN A 361 -18.13 -23.56 1.63
N GLN A 362 -17.48 -22.59 0.99
CA GLN A 362 -16.75 -22.77 -0.27
C GLN A 362 -15.23 -22.89 -0.08
N ALA A 363 -14.75 -22.90 1.17
CA ALA A 363 -13.32 -22.86 1.45
C ALA A 363 -12.59 -24.07 0.85
N LYS A 364 -13.09 -25.29 1.07
CA LYS A 364 -12.50 -26.52 0.55
C LYS A 364 -12.33 -26.53 -0.99
N PRO A 365 -13.40 -26.37 -1.81
CA PRO A 365 -13.24 -26.36 -3.26
C PRO A 365 -12.37 -25.19 -3.76
N ARG A 366 -12.38 -24.03 -3.07
CA ARG A 366 -11.50 -22.90 -3.41
C ARG A 366 -10.02 -23.20 -3.14
N LEU A 367 -9.72 -23.96 -2.10
CA LEU A 367 -8.34 -24.39 -1.82
C LEU A 367 -7.84 -25.36 -2.89
N GLU A 368 -8.68 -26.29 -3.34
CA GLU A 368 -8.33 -27.19 -4.43
C GLU A 368 -8.11 -26.42 -5.75
N GLN A 369 -8.92 -25.38 -6.00
CA GLN A 369 -8.72 -24.45 -7.13
C GLN A 369 -7.41 -23.67 -7.00
N PHE A 370 -7.11 -23.13 -5.82
CA PHE A 370 -5.87 -22.43 -5.53
C PHE A 370 -4.66 -23.34 -5.76
N ASP A 371 -4.66 -24.53 -5.17
CA ASP A 371 -3.58 -25.52 -5.28
C ASP A 371 -3.29 -25.87 -6.73
N ARG A 372 -4.32 -26.02 -7.57
CA ARG A 372 -4.14 -26.25 -9.00
C ARG A 372 -3.50 -25.06 -9.70
N ARG A 373 -4.05 -23.86 -9.50
CA ARG A 373 -3.58 -22.63 -10.17
C ARG A 373 -2.16 -22.22 -9.75
N ILE A 374 -1.81 -22.37 -8.47
CA ILE A 374 -0.46 -22.07 -7.99
C ILE A 374 0.56 -23.09 -8.51
N LYS A 375 0.17 -24.38 -8.61
CA LYS A 375 1.00 -25.42 -9.25
C LYS A 375 1.23 -25.13 -10.73
N GLU A 376 0.23 -24.66 -11.46
CA GLU A 376 0.38 -24.23 -12.87
C GLU A 376 1.40 -23.08 -13.00
N PHE A 377 1.31 -22.07 -12.12
CA PHE A 377 2.27 -20.97 -12.09
C PHE A 377 3.70 -21.44 -11.76
N HIS A 378 3.86 -22.26 -10.71
CA HIS A 378 5.17 -22.83 -10.36
C HIS A 378 5.74 -23.75 -11.44
N ALA A 379 4.89 -24.51 -12.14
CA ALA A 379 5.30 -25.33 -13.28
C ALA A 379 5.82 -24.45 -14.43
N ALA A 380 5.16 -23.32 -14.71
CA ALA A 380 5.63 -22.38 -15.72
C ALA A 380 7.00 -21.77 -15.35
N LEU A 381 7.22 -21.44 -14.07
CA LEU A 381 8.53 -20.94 -13.59
C LEU A 381 9.64 -22.00 -13.60
N SER A 382 9.30 -23.28 -13.51
CA SER A 382 10.27 -24.38 -13.45
C SER A 382 10.47 -25.15 -14.76
N ALA A 383 9.66 -24.86 -15.79
CA ALA A 383 9.70 -25.54 -17.09
C ALA A 383 11.10 -25.53 -17.76
N ARG A 384 11.88 -24.47 -17.54
CA ARG A 384 13.26 -24.29 -18.00
C ARG A 384 13.98 -23.32 -17.06
N PRO A 385 15.32 -23.14 -17.13
CA PRO A 385 15.98 -22.11 -16.32
C PRO A 385 15.25 -20.76 -16.47
N PHE A 386 14.83 -20.19 -15.34
CA PHE A 386 14.07 -18.95 -15.25
C PHE A 386 12.66 -18.96 -15.88
N GLY A 387 12.13 -20.13 -16.21
CA GLY A 387 10.74 -20.32 -16.59
C GLY A 387 10.39 -20.05 -18.05
N ASN A 388 9.15 -20.39 -18.41
CA ASN A 388 8.52 -20.02 -19.66
C ASN A 388 7.72 -18.72 -19.45
N LYS A 389 8.19 -17.63 -20.07
CA LYS A 389 7.62 -16.28 -19.93
C LYS A 389 6.11 -16.26 -20.17
N ASP A 390 5.68 -16.72 -21.35
CA ASP A 390 4.28 -16.62 -21.76
C ASP A 390 3.36 -17.47 -20.88
N GLN A 391 3.79 -18.68 -20.53
CA GLN A 391 3.02 -19.55 -19.62
C GLN A 391 2.97 -18.96 -18.20
N ALA A 392 4.06 -18.36 -17.72
CA ALA A 392 4.11 -17.79 -16.38
C ALA A 392 3.26 -16.52 -16.30
N VAL A 393 3.29 -15.68 -17.33
CA VAL A 393 2.41 -14.51 -17.45
C VAL A 393 0.94 -14.95 -17.47
N ALA A 394 0.58 -15.90 -18.34
CA ALA A 394 -0.80 -16.37 -18.47
C ALA A 394 -1.34 -16.97 -17.15
N SER A 395 -0.56 -17.83 -16.50
CA SER A 395 -0.93 -18.44 -15.22
C SER A 395 -0.98 -17.42 -14.08
N ALA A 396 -0.06 -16.44 -14.03
CA ALA A 396 -0.09 -15.36 -13.06
C ALA A 396 -1.34 -14.48 -13.20
N ARG A 397 -1.69 -14.09 -14.43
CA ARG A 397 -2.91 -13.32 -14.72
C ARG A 397 -4.17 -14.12 -14.36
N SER A 398 -4.21 -15.41 -14.71
CA SER A 398 -5.34 -16.30 -14.39
C SER A 398 -5.54 -16.45 -12.87
N LEU A 399 -4.46 -16.66 -12.12
CA LEU A 399 -4.53 -16.77 -10.67
C LEU A 399 -4.89 -15.42 -10.01
N ALA A 400 -4.32 -14.31 -10.47
CA ALA A 400 -4.68 -12.98 -9.98
C ALA A 400 -6.17 -12.65 -10.21
N GLY A 401 -6.72 -12.99 -11.37
CA GLY A 401 -8.15 -12.82 -11.67
C GLY A 401 -9.05 -13.68 -10.77
N TRP A 402 -8.66 -14.92 -10.51
CA TRP A 402 -9.36 -15.78 -9.54
C TRP A 402 -9.29 -15.22 -8.11
N ILE A 403 -8.16 -14.63 -7.70
CA ILE A 403 -8.07 -13.95 -6.39
C ILE A 403 -9.03 -12.76 -6.33
N ASP A 404 -9.18 -11.98 -7.40
CA ASP A 404 -10.13 -10.88 -7.47
C ASP A 404 -11.59 -11.36 -7.28
N GLU A 405 -11.95 -12.55 -7.78
CA GLU A 405 -13.26 -13.19 -7.50
C GLU A 405 -13.44 -13.51 -6.01
N VAL A 406 -12.42 -14.12 -5.37
CA VAL A 406 -12.47 -14.46 -3.93
C VAL A 406 -12.55 -13.19 -3.07
N LEU A 407 -11.80 -12.14 -3.42
CA LEU A 407 -11.88 -10.82 -2.77
C LEU A 407 -13.27 -10.19 -2.90
N GLY A 408 -13.92 -10.36 -4.05
CA GLY A 408 -15.29 -9.89 -4.27
C GLY A 408 -16.31 -10.52 -3.32
N ASP A 409 -16.08 -11.76 -2.87
CA ASP A 409 -16.93 -12.41 -1.87
C ASP A 409 -16.52 -12.10 -0.43
N LEU A 410 -15.22 -11.92 -0.18
CA LEU A 410 -14.73 -11.43 1.12
C LEU A 410 -15.34 -10.07 1.45
N GLY A 411 -15.40 -9.13 0.49
CA GLY A 411 -16.01 -7.82 0.67
C GLY A 411 -17.51 -7.82 0.97
N LYS A 412 -18.19 -8.98 0.81
CA LYS A 412 -19.61 -9.16 1.16
C LYS A 412 -19.79 -9.85 2.51
N THR A 413 -18.71 -10.39 3.10
CA THR A 413 -18.76 -11.20 4.32
C THR A 413 -18.43 -10.33 5.52
N THR A 414 -19.28 -10.37 6.55
CA THR A 414 -18.96 -9.74 7.83
C THR A 414 -17.96 -10.60 8.58
N ILE A 415 -16.81 -10.01 8.92
CA ILE A 415 -15.80 -10.69 9.75
C ILE A 415 -16.18 -10.51 11.21
N ASP A 416 -16.68 -11.59 11.80
CA ASP A 416 -17.08 -11.68 13.20
C ASP A 416 -16.20 -12.66 13.99
N ARG A 417 -16.54 -12.87 15.26
CA ARG A 417 -15.80 -13.75 16.15
C ARG A 417 -15.79 -15.20 15.70
N GLU A 418 -16.86 -15.69 15.06
CA GLU A 418 -16.93 -17.07 14.59
C GLU A 418 -15.93 -17.29 13.44
N VAL A 419 -15.89 -16.34 12.50
CA VAL A 419 -14.87 -16.32 11.44
C VAL A 419 -13.48 -16.23 12.03
N ALA A 420 -13.23 -15.32 12.98
CA ALA A 420 -11.92 -15.18 13.62
C ALA A 420 -11.42 -16.48 14.28
N ILE A 421 -12.28 -17.23 14.97
CA ILE A 421 -11.90 -18.53 15.57
C ILE A 421 -11.57 -19.55 14.47
N ARG A 422 -12.34 -19.60 13.38
CA ARG A 422 -12.00 -20.44 12.22
C ARG A 422 -10.64 -20.08 11.61
N LEU A 423 -10.33 -18.79 11.53
CA LEU A 423 -9.03 -18.34 11.02
C LEU A 423 -7.88 -18.73 11.96
N LEU A 424 -8.05 -18.66 13.28
CA LEU A 424 -7.05 -19.15 14.23
C LEU A 424 -6.80 -20.66 14.07
N ASP A 425 -7.86 -21.46 13.97
CA ASP A 425 -7.73 -22.89 13.71
C ASP A 425 -7.01 -23.12 12.37
N ARG A 426 -7.34 -22.33 11.35
CA ARG A 426 -6.69 -22.43 10.04
C ARG A 426 -5.20 -22.10 10.07
N VAL A 427 -4.78 -21.09 10.83
CA VAL A 427 -3.36 -20.80 11.05
C VAL A 427 -2.68 -21.99 11.72
N CYS A 428 -3.30 -22.57 12.76
CA CYS A 428 -2.78 -23.75 13.43
C CYS A 428 -2.70 -24.96 12.49
N GLN A 429 -3.67 -25.19 11.61
CA GLN A 429 -3.60 -26.25 10.60
C GLN A 429 -2.45 -26.01 9.61
N ALA A 430 -2.33 -24.79 9.07
CA ALA A 430 -1.24 -24.43 8.15
C ALA A 430 0.14 -24.59 8.81
N SER A 431 0.24 -24.26 10.10
CA SER A 431 1.49 -24.38 10.86
C SER A 431 1.99 -25.82 11.02
N ARG A 432 1.13 -26.84 10.87
CA ARG A 432 1.52 -28.26 10.90
C ARG A 432 2.06 -28.77 9.58
N GLY A 433 1.81 -28.05 8.49
CA GLY A 433 2.30 -28.37 7.16
C GLY A 433 3.77 -28.01 6.97
N GLU A 434 4.21 -28.04 5.71
CA GLU A 434 5.53 -27.55 5.34
C GLU A 434 5.65 -26.04 5.58
N ILE A 435 6.71 -25.63 6.28
CA ILE A 435 7.05 -24.22 6.52
C ILE A 435 8.26 -23.87 5.64
N PRO A 436 8.05 -23.20 4.50
CA PRO A 436 9.08 -23.07 3.48
C PRO A 436 10.15 -22.03 3.83
N ASP A 437 9.86 -21.08 4.71
CA ASP A 437 10.84 -20.07 5.11
C ASP A 437 10.42 -19.34 6.38
N TYR A 438 11.39 -18.59 6.90
CA TYR A 438 11.22 -17.67 8.01
C TYR A 438 10.07 -16.69 7.79
N ASP A 439 9.95 -16.11 6.59
CA ASP A 439 8.95 -15.07 6.32
C ASP A 439 7.53 -15.66 6.34
N SER A 440 7.32 -16.88 5.85
CA SER A 440 6.05 -17.60 5.87
C SER A 440 5.65 -17.98 7.31
N ALA A 441 6.60 -18.46 8.12
CA ALA A 441 6.36 -18.72 9.54
C ALA A 441 5.97 -17.43 10.28
N ARG A 442 6.65 -16.34 9.96
CA ARG A 442 6.39 -15.02 10.54
C ARG A 442 5.02 -14.47 10.15
N GLN A 443 4.58 -14.67 8.91
CA GLN A 443 3.22 -14.32 8.46
C GLN A 443 2.15 -15.04 9.29
N LEU A 444 2.30 -16.36 9.47
CA LEU A 444 1.38 -17.17 10.29
C LEU A 444 1.39 -16.71 11.76
N PHE A 445 2.57 -16.42 12.31
CA PHE A 445 2.72 -15.89 13.67
C PHE A 445 1.99 -14.56 13.86
N TRP A 446 2.20 -13.62 12.93
CA TRP A 446 1.56 -12.31 12.95
C TRP A 446 0.04 -12.42 12.82
N ALA A 447 -0.45 -13.21 11.87
CA ALA A 447 -1.88 -13.47 11.70
C ALA A 447 -2.50 -14.01 13.00
N PHE A 448 -1.90 -15.04 13.62
CA PHE A 448 -2.38 -15.60 14.88
C PHE A 448 -2.45 -14.55 15.97
N ARG A 449 -1.33 -13.84 16.20
CA ARG A 449 -1.21 -12.85 17.28
C ARG A 449 -2.24 -11.73 17.12
N THR A 450 -2.41 -11.23 15.91
CA THR A 450 -3.35 -10.16 15.59
C THR A 450 -4.79 -10.59 15.83
N ILE A 451 -5.20 -11.73 15.28
CA ILE A 451 -6.58 -12.23 15.43
C ILE A 451 -6.87 -12.52 16.91
N TYR A 452 -5.95 -13.19 17.60
CA TYR A 452 -6.12 -13.52 19.02
C TYR A 452 -6.27 -12.27 19.89
N ASN A 453 -5.40 -11.27 19.70
CA ASN A 453 -5.45 -10.04 20.50
C ASN A 453 -6.73 -9.23 20.25
N GLU A 454 -7.27 -9.24 19.03
CA GLU A 454 -8.51 -8.52 18.72
C GLU A 454 -9.72 -9.19 19.40
N ILE A 455 -9.75 -10.53 19.44
CA ILE A 455 -10.89 -11.25 19.99
C ILE A 455 -10.77 -11.56 21.50
N GLU A 456 -9.57 -11.48 22.06
CA GLU A 456 -9.28 -11.57 23.50
C GLU A 456 -8.53 -10.32 24.02
N PRO A 457 -9.07 -9.10 23.85
CA PRO A 457 -8.33 -7.85 24.15
C PRO A 457 -8.02 -7.65 25.64
N LYS A 458 -8.66 -8.43 26.52
CA LYS A 458 -8.43 -8.42 27.97
C LYS A 458 -7.44 -9.50 28.43
N ALA A 459 -6.94 -10.33 27.52
CA ALA A 459 -5.94 -11.33 27.86
C ALA A 459 -4.65 -10.63 28.33
N GLY A 460 -4.34 -10.78 29.61
CA GLY A 460 -3.09 -10.26 30.16
C GLY A 460 -1.86 -10.99 29.64
N PRO A 461 -0.65 -10.46 29.91
CA PRO A 461 0.62 -11.07 29.50
C PRO A 461 0.88 -12.46 30.12
N ASP A 462 0.07 -12.83 31.13
CA ASP A 462 0.12 -14.11 31.81
C ASP A 462 -0.79 -15.20 31.20
N ALA A 463 -1.64 -14.84 30.25
CA ALA A 463 -2.48 -15.81 29.55
C ALA A 463 -1.58 -16.86 28.86
N PRO A 464 -1.94 -18.17 28.89
CA PRO A 464 -1.11 -19.23 28.30
C PRO A 464 -0.70 -18.97 26.85
N ILE A 465 -1.65 -18.53 26.01
CA ILE A 465 -1.38 -18.16 24.61
C ILE A 465 -0.41 -16.98 24.52
N ALA A 466 -0.61 -15.93 25.32
CA ALA A 466 0.28 -14.75 25.32
C ALA A 466 1.72 -15.11 25.72
N LYS A 467 1.91 -16.04 26.68
CA LYS A 467 3.23 -16.56 27.07
C LYS A 467 3.90 -17.31 25.93
N ILE A 468 3.17 -18.16 25.22
CA ILE A 468 3.69 -18.91 24.06
C ILE A 468 4.08 -17.95 22.94
N LEU A 469 3.23 -16.97 22.63
CA LEU A 469 3.51 -15.97 21.59
C LEU A 469 4.77 -15.16 21.91
N ARG A 470 4.90 -14.66 23.14
CA ARG A 470 6.10 -13.91 23.58
C ARG A 470 7.37 -14.73 23.49
N ARG A 471 7.37 -15.97 24.02
CA ARG A 471 8.53 -16.87 23.95
C ARG A 471 8.92 -17.17 22.50
N THR A 472 7.92 -17.43 21.65
CA THR A 472 8.15 -17.71 20.22
C THR A 472 8.78 -16.52 19.52
N ASP A 473 8.31 -15.30 19.83
CA ASP A 473 8.84 -14.07 19.27
C ASP A 473 10.27 -13.76 19.73
N GLU A 474 10.56 -13.94 21.02
CA GLU A 474 11.90 -13.77 21.59
C GLU A 474 12.91 -14.74 20.99
N GLU A 475 12.50 -15.99 20.78
CA GLU A 475 13.34 -17.08 20.26
C GLU A 475 13.57 -16.97 18.74
N LEU A 476 12.51 -16.68 17.97
CA LEU A 476 12.58 -16.66 16.50
C LEU A 476 12.80 -15.26 15.91
N GLY A 477 12.59 -14.19 16.68
CA GLY A 477 12.84 -12.81 16.24
C GLY A 477 11.78 -12.22 15.31
N PHE A 478 10.52 -12.62 15.47
CA PHE A 478 9.42 -12.23 14.56
C PHE A 478 8.96 -10.77 14.73
N SER A 479 9.34 -10.10 15.80
CA SER A 479 8.89 -8.75 16.10
C SER A 479 9.39 -7.71 15.10
N LEU A 480 8.49 -6.79 14.79
CA LEU A 480 8.81 -5.55 14.11
C LEU A 480 9.26 -4.51 15.14
N PRO A 481 10.03 -3.49 14.74
CA PRO A 481 10.31 -2.35 15.60
C PRO A 481 9.02 -1.72 16.13
N SER A 482 9.05 -1.23 17.37
CA SER A 482 7.90 -0.57 17.98
C SER A 482 7.47 0.69 17.21
N ALA A 483 6.18 1.01 17.29
CA ALA A 483 5.63 2.23 16.73
C ALA A 483 6.41 3.47 17.20
N GLY A 484 6.84 4.29 16.25
CA GLY A 484 7.62 5.51 16.51
C GLY A 484 9.13 5.33 16.59
N THR A 485 9.65 4.09 16.57
CA THR A 485 11.08 3.87 16.35
C THR A 485 11.43 4.35 14.95
N GLN A 486 12.35 5.30 14.81
CA GLN A 486 12.78 5.86 13.51
C GLN A 486 14.18 5.40 13.08
N GLU A 487 14.71 4.36 13.73
CA GLU A 487 16.03 3.84 13.41
C GLU A 487 16.11 3.36 11.95
N PRO A 488 17.24 3.67 11.27
CA PRO A 488 17.49 3.21 9.91
C PRO A 488 17.68 1.68 9.89
N ILE A 489 17.35 1.05 8.76
CA ILE A 489 17.37 -0.41 8.63
C ILE A 489 18.77 -0.99 8.87
N GLU A 490 19.83 -0.25 8.60
CA GLU A 490 21.23 -0.55 8.90
C GLU A 490 21.44 -1.01 10.34
N ALA A 491 20.74 -0.41 11.30
CA ALA A 491 20.87 -0.73 12.72
C ALA A 491 20.30 -2.11 13.08
N THR A 492 19.35 -2.62 12.30
CA THR A 492 18.59 -3.85 12.61
C THR A 492 18.80 -4.97 11.59
N LEU A 493 19.35 -4.67 10.41
CA LEU A 493 19.48 -5.60 9.30
C LEU A 493 20.30 -6.84 9.66
N ALA A 494 21.44 -6.67 10.34
CA ALA A 494 22.29 -7.80 10.72
C ALA A 494 21.55 -8.78 11.66
N LYS A 495 20.85 -8.24 12.67
CA LYS A 495 20.02 -9.05 13.59
C LYS A 495 18.92 -9.78 12.83
N ARG A 496 18.22 -9.09 11.92
CA ARG A 496 17.15 -9.67 11.11
C ARG A 496 17.66 -10.79 10.20
N LEU A 497 18.78 -10.58 9.51
CA LEU A 497 19.38 -11.61 8.65
C LEU A 497 19.82 -12.82 9.48
N LYS A 498 20.35 -12.61 10.69
CA LYS A 498 20.66 -13.70 11.62
C LYS A 498 19.40 -14.52 11.97
N SER A 499 18.27 -13.88 12.27
CA SER A 499 17.01 -14.60 12.51
C SER A 499 16.55 -15.43 11.30
N VAL A 500 16.73 -14.93 10.07
CA VAL A 500 16.41 -15.69 8.85
C VAL A 500 17.33 -16.89 8.67
N THR A 501 18.62 -16.72 8.96
CA THR A 501 19.63 -17.77 8.86
C THR A 501 19.41 -18.87 9.89
N ASP A 502 19.19 -18.50 11.15
CA ASP A 502 19.10 -19.42 12.29
C ASP A 502 17.70 -20.00 12.49
N PHE A 503 16.72 -19.59 11.68
CA PHE A 503 15.34 -20.05 11.77
C PHE A 503 15.28 -21.58 11.75
N ASP A 504 14.50 -22.19 12.65
CA ASP A 504 14.20 -23.62 12.60
C ASP A 504 12.67 -23.81 12.55
N PRO A 505 12.12 -24.38 11.46
CA PRO A 505 10.69 -24.63 11.37
C PRO A 505 10.17 -25.58 12.46
N ALA A 506 11.00 -26.49 13.00
CA ALA A 506 10.57 -27.42 14.03
C ALA A 506 10.20 -26.70 15.35
N ILE A 507 10.95 -25.64 15.72
CA ILE A 507 10.66 -24.82 16.90
C ILE A 507 9.29 -24.14 16.70
N PHE A 508 9.08 -23.51 15.54
CA PHE A 508 7.81 -22.87 15.21
C PHE A 508 6.63 -23.86 15.25
N GLN A 509 6.77 -25.01 14.60
CA GLN A 509 5.76 -26.07 14.55
C GLN A 509 5.39 -26.59 15.95
N ALA A 510 6.39 -26.81 16.80
CA ALA A 510 6.17 -27.24 18.18
C ALA A 510 5.36 -26.20 18.99
N ARG A 511 5.69 -24.91 18.86
CA ARG A 511 4.96 -23.82 19.52
C ARG A 511 3.52 -23.72 19.06
N PHE A 512 3.26 -23.89 17.77
CA PHE A 512 1.90 -23.85 17.22
C PHE A 512 1.07 -25.10 17.54
N ALA A 513 1.71 -26.25 17.74
CA ALA A 513 1.04 -27.42 18.30
C ALA A 513 0.57 -27.16 19.73
N GLU A 514 1.38 -26.50 20.57
CA GLU A 514 0.95 -26.04 21.92
C GLU A 514 -0.26 -25.09 21.82
N LEU A 515 -0.21 -24.10 20.91
CA LEU A 515 -1.30 -23.14 20.71
C LEU A 515 -2.61 -23.80 20.28
N THR A 516 -2.56 -24.81 19.42
CA THR A 516 -3.79 -25.49 18.95
C THR A 516 -4.57 -26.06 20.14
N GLY A 517 -3.89 -26.64 21.13
CA GLY A 517 -4.53 -27.22 22.32
C GLY A 517 -5.24 -26.19 23.21
N LEU A 518 -4.98 -24.90 23.00
CA LEU A 518 -5.48 -23.79 23.81
C LEU A 518 -6.51 -22.92 23.08
N LEU A 519 -6.83 -23.22 21.82
CA LEU A 519 -7.72 -22.39 21.02
C LEU A 519 -9.13 -22.31 21.62
N PRO A 520 -9.78 -21.13 21.54
CA PRO A 520 -11.22 -21.03 21.75
C PRO A 520 -11.95 -22.00 20.80
N ARG A 521 -12.96 -22.70 21.32
CA ARG A 521 -13.81 -23.58 20.50
C ARG A 521 -15.01 -22.79 19.98
N LEU A 522 -15.45 -23.14 18.77
CA LEU A 522 -16.70 -22.66 18.18
C LEU A 522 -17.92 -23.16 18.96
#